data_AF-A0A1B8DT92-F1
#
_entry.id   AF-A0A1B8DT92-F1
#
_cell.length_a   1.000
_cell.length_b   1.000
_cell.length_c   1.000
_cell.angle_alpha   90.00
_cell.angle_beta   90.00
_cell.angle_gamma   90.00
#
_symmetry.space_group_name_H-M   'P 1'
#
loop_
_entity.id
_entity.type
_entity.pdbx_description
1 polymer ?
#
loop_
_entity_poly.entity_id
_entity_poly.type
_entity_poly.pdbx_seq_one_letter_code
_entity_poly.pdbx_strand_id
1 'polypeptide(L)'
;MSSSTTPPLPAVNVSSNSNPDTINAALPPLLERWTLTSTNSGLQRSFKFKTFKRTWAFMDAVAAEAARAKHHPEWSNVYNTTLIRWTTHHPRGLSEADVQMAAFCDSCAAEHGELPAEKPSASVGTDVPAGEGDPLQALADGVVVEGGECCVPTYARKGAGEGAERVEGVVGEELHEKGP
;
A
#
# COMPACT_ATOMS: atom_id res chain seq x y z
N MET A 1 -8.81 27.00 -32.11
CA MET A 1 -8.61 26.96 -30.64
C MET A 1 -9.03 25.56 -30.21
N SER A 2 -8.08 24.64 -30.06
CA SER A 2 -8.39 23.25 -29.70
C SER A 2 -8.67 23.20 -28.20
N SER A 3 -9.95 23.12 -27.83
CA SER A 3 -10.38 22.90 -26.45
C SER A 3 -9.96 21.50 -26.03
N SER A 4 -8.96 21.40 -25.15
CA SER A 4 -8.63 20.15 -24.48
C SER A 4 -9.69 19.88 -23.42
N THR A 5 -10.70 19.09 -23.78
CA THR A 5 -11.68 18.56 -22.83
C THR A 5 -10.99 17.49 -22.01
N THR A 6 -10.56 17.84 -20.80
CA THR A 6 -10.07 16.87 -19.81
C THR A 6 -11.17 15.82 -19.57
N PRO A 7 -10.91 14.53 -19.81
CA PRO A 7 -11.86 13.48 -19.50
C PRO A 7 -12.30 13.54 -18.03
N PRO A 8 -13.56 13.26 -17.70
CA PRO A 8 -13.99 13.18 -16.31
C PRO A 8 -13.19 12.09 -15.59
N LEU A 9 -12.74 12.38 -14.37
CA LEU A 9 -11.98 11.43 -13.57
C LEU A 9 -12.80 10.17 -13.30
N PRO A 10 -12.17 8.98 -13.33
CA PRO A 10 -12.84 7.74 -12.99
C PRO A 10 -13.33 7.78 -11.53
N ALA A 11 -14.50 7.20 -11.28
CA ALA A 11 -15.06 7.11 -9.94
C ALA A 11 -14.19 6.19 -9.05
N VAL A 12 -13.66 6.73 -7.96
CA VAL A 12 -12.84 6.01 -6.98
C VAL A 12 -13.62 5.70 -5.70
N ASN A 13 -13.32 4.55 -5.09
CA ASN A 13 -13.85 4.16 -3.79
C ASN A 13 -12.88 4.63 -2.70
N VAL A 14 -13.14 5.80 -2.12
CA VAL A 14 -12.28 6.45 -1.12
C VAL A 14 -12.52 5.87 0.27
N SER A 15 -11.44 5.58 1.00
CA SER A 15 -11.52 5.15 2.40
C SER A 15 -12.09 6.26 3.29
N SER A 16 -12.91 5.89 4.26
CA SER A 16 -13.56 6.86 5.16
C SER A 16 -12.60 7.62 6.08
N ASN A 17 -11.34 7.24 6.14
CA ASN A 17 -10.29 7.94 6.89
C ASN A 17 -9.55 9.02 6.06
N SER A 18 -9.98 9.26 4.81
CA SER A 18 -9.30 10.16 3.87
C SER A 18 -10.25 11.17 3.25
N ASN A 19 -9.72 12.30 2.77
CA ASN A 19 -10.51 13.32 2.10
C ASN A 19 -10.61 13.04 0.58
N PRO A 20 -11.82 12.81 0.03
CA PRO A 20 -12.01 12.58 -1.40
C PRO A 20 -11.47 13.70 -2.30
N ASP A 21 -11.57 14.97 -1.88
CA ASP A 21 -11.11 16.11 -2.69
C ASP A 21 -9.58 16.12 -2.80
N THR A 22 -8.89 15.73 -1.72
CA THR A 22 -7.43 15.65 -1.70
C THR A 22 -6.95 14.54 -2.64
N ILE A 23 -7.62 13.38 -2.60
CA ILE A 23 -7.32 12.27 -3.52
C ILE A 23 -7.61 12.67 -4.97
N ASN A 24 -8.79 13.24 -5.25
CA ASN A 24 -9.18 13.63 -6.61
C ASN A 24 -8.25 14.68 -7.23
N ALA A 25 -7.66 15.55 -6.42
CA ALA A 25 -6.67 16.52 -6.88
C ALA A 25 -5.30 15.89 -7.19
N ALA A 26 -4.88 14.88 -6.43
CA ALA A 26 -3.56 14.25 -6.54
C ALA A 26 -3.50 13.06 -7.52
N LEU A 27 -4.65 12.43 -7.80
CA LEU A 27 -4.76 11.24 -8.64
C LEU A 27 -4.42 11.45 -10.13
N PRO A 28 -4.82 12.55 -10.80
CA PRO A 28 -4.64 12.71 -12.25
C PRO A 28 -3.21 12.46 -12.77
N PRO A 29 -2.14 13.04 -12.18
CA PRO A 29 -0.78 12.78 -12.64
C PRO A 29 -0.33 11.33 -12.41
N LEU A 30 -0.81 10.66 -11.36
CA LEU A 30 -0.48 9.25 -11.14
C LEU A 30 -1.11 8.35 -12.20
N LEU A 31 -2.33 8.67 -12.66
CA LEU A 31 -3.04 7.87 -13.68
C LEU A 31 -2.38 7.89 -15.06
N GLU A 32 -1.33 8.69 -15.27
CA GLU A 32 -0.51 8.60 -16.48
C GLU A 32 0.29 7.29 -16.55
N ARG A 33 0.60 6.70 -15.39
CA ARG A 33 1.45 5.50 -15.29
C ARG A 33 0.88 4.41 -14.37
N TRP A 34 -0.01 4.77 -13.47
CA TRP A 34 -0.72 3.87 -12.56
C TRP A 34 -2.11 3.58 -13.08
N THR A 35 -2.62 2.40 -12.76
CA THR A 35 -4.02 2.04 -13.02
C THR A 35 -4.77 1.85 -11.72
N LEU A 36 -6.07 2.16 -11.73
CA LEU A 36 -6.95 1.77 -10.63
C LEU A 36 -7.09 0.24 -10.60
N THR A 37 -7.19 -0.30 -9.40
CA THR A 37 -7.57 -1.71 -9.22
C THR A 37 -8.97 -1.96 -9.76
N SER A 38 -9.35 -3.22 -10.00
CA SER A 38 -10.69 -3.59 -10.48
C SER A 38 -11.83 -3.13 -9.56
N THR A 39 -11.53 -2.93 -8.27
CA THR A 39 -12.45 -2.43 -7.24
C THR A 39 -12.47 -0.90 -7.13
N ASN A 40 -11.65 -0.19 -7.92
CA ASN A 40 -11.37 1.25 -7.80
C ASN A 40 -11.01 1.71 -6.39
N SER A 41 -10.50 0.81 -5.55
CA SER A 41 -10.16 1.05 -4.14
C SER A 41 -8.66 1.12 -3.89
N GLY A 42 -7.86 1.16 -4.95
CA GLY A 42 -6.41 1.14 -4.87
C GLY A 42 -5.78 1.51 -6.21
N LEU A 43 -4.46 1.62 -6.19
CA LEU A 43 -3.61 1.91 -7.34
C LEU A 43 -2.65 0.74 -7.56
N GLN A 44 -2.37 0.41 -8.82
CA GLN A 44 -1.37 -0.59 -9.15
C GLN A 44 -0.52 -0.19 -10.36
N ARG A 45 0.72 -0.68 -10.37
CA ARG A 45 1.68 -0.45 -11.45
C ARG A 45 2.82 -1.47 -11.43
N SER A 46 3.28 -1.85 -12.62
CA SER A 46 4.50 -2.65 -12.81
C SER A 46 5.71 -1.75 -13.07
N PHE A 47 6.81 -2.04 -12.38
CA PHE A 47 8.12 -1.40 -12.52
C PHE A 47 9.12 -2.40 -13.10
N LYS A 48 9.92 -1.98 -14.08
CA LYS A 48 10.92 -2.83 -14.74
C LYS A 48 12.30 -2.19 -14.69
N PHE A 49 13.32 -2.96 -14.37
CA PHE A 49 14.71 -2.49 -14.27
C PHE A 49 15.65 -3.36 -15.11
N LYS A 50 16.92 -2.95 -15.21
CA LYS A 50 17.93 -3.69 -16.00
C LYS A 50 18.28 -5.06 -15.40
N THR A 51 18.27 -5.20 -14.08
CA THR A 51 18.72 -6.41 -13.37
C THR A 51 17.94 -6.63 -12.08
N PHE A 52 17.88 -7.87 -11.60
CA PHE A 52 17.31 -8.20 -10.28
C PHE A 52 17.89 -7.34 -9.15
N LYS A 53 19.20 -7.09 -9.15
CA LYS A 53 19.84 -6.27 -8.10
C LYS A 53 19.32 -4.83 -8.08
N ARG A 54 19.03 -4.24 -9.25
CA ARG A 54 18.43 -2.89 -9.34
C ARG A 54 16.98 -2.89 -8.86
N THR A 55 16.21 -3.90 -9.27
CA THR A 55 14.84 -4.11 -8.81
C THR A 55 14.78 -4.27 -7.29
N TRP A 56 15.67 -5.08 -6.71
CA TRP A 56 15.74 -5.29 -5.26
C TRP A 56 16.10 -4.01 -4.51
N ALA A 57 17.06 -3.21 -5.01
CA ALA A 57 17.40 -1.93 -4.39
C ALA A 57 16.22 -0.95 -4.35
N PHE A 58 15.43 -0.90 -5.43
CA PHE A 58 14.17 -0.15 -5.46
C PHE A 58 13.17 -0.69 -4.44
N MET A 59 12.96 -2.01 -4.39
CA MET A 59 12.05 -2.63 -3.43
C MET A 59 12.46 -2.38 -1.98
N ASP A 60 13.76 -2.41 -1.66
CA ASP A 60 14.31 -2.13 -0.33
C ASP A 60 14.03 -0.69 0.11
N ALA A 61 14.19 0.28 -0.79
CA ALA A 61 13.84 1.68 -0.53
C ALA A 61 12.33 1.86 -0.31
N VAL A 62 11.48 1.19 -1.10
CA VAL A 62 10.03 1.18 -0.90
C VAL A 62 9.65 0.53 0.44
N ALA A 63 10.31 -0.55 0.85
CA ALA A 63 10.07 -1.20 2.14
C ALA A 63 10.42 -0.27 3.32
N ALA A 64 11.53 0.46 3.23
CA ALA A 64 11.93 1.43 4.26
C ALA A 64 10.90 2.55 4.41
N GLU A 65 10.41 3.10 3.29
CA GLU A 65 9.39 4.14 3.30
C GLU A 65 8.03 3.62 3.78
N ALA A 66 7.63 2.41 3.35
CA ALA A 66 6.42 1.75 3.80
C ALA A 66 6.39 1.59 5.33
N ALA A 67 7.52 1.18 5.92
CA ALA A 67 7.66 1.07 7.37
C ALA A 67 7.54 2.45 8.06
N ARG A 68 8.13 3.50 7.48
CA ARG A 68 8.04 4.87 7.99
C ARG A 68 6.61 5.41 7.94
N ALA A 69 5.92 5.18 6.83
CA ALA A 69 4.53 5.58 6.60
C ALA A 69 3.52 4.70 7.37
N LYS A 70 3.95 3.54 7.89
CA LYS A 70 3.10 2.49 8.47
C LYS A 70 2.01 2.03 7.48
N HIS A 71 2.37 1.97 6.20
CA HIS A 71 1.49 1.60 5.11
C HIS A 71 2.25 0.68 4.17
N HIS A 72 1.76 -0.54 3.97
CA HIS A 72 2.51 -1.60 3.29
C HIS A 72 1.87 -1.93 1.93
N PRO A 73 2.67 -2.23 0.89
CA PRO A 73 2.13 -2.59 -0.40
C PRO A 73 1.72 -4.06 -0.42
N GLU A 74 0.82 -4.37 -1.35
CA GLU A 74 0.74 -5.69 -1.94
C GLU A 74 1.69 -5.70 -3.16
N TRP A 75 2.58 -6.69 -3.28
CA TRP A 75 3.46 -6.75 -4.44
C TRP A 75 3.79 -8.18 -4.88
N SER A 76 4.19 -8.32 -6.13
CA SER A 76 4.78 -9.53 -6.68
C SER A 76 6.03 -9.15 -7.48
N ASN A 77 7.08 -9.97 -7.37
CA ASN A 77 8.34 -9.72 -8.04
C ASN A 77 8.79 -10.94 -8.84
N VAL A 78 9.09 -10.72 -10.12
CA VAL A 78 9.66 -11.73 -11.02
C VAL A 78 10.91 -11.14 -11.67
N TYR A 79 12.07 -11.61 -11.20
CA TYR A 79 13.39 -11.15 -11.66
C TYR A 79 13.55 -9.63 -11.64
N ASN A 80 13.46 -8.98 -12.80
CA ASN A 80 13.70 -7.55 -12.94
C ASN A 80 12.40 -6.71 -13.00
N THR A 81 11.25 -7.33 -12.74
CA THR A 81 9.93 -6.68 -12.81
C THR A 81 9.18 -6.88 -11.50
N THR A 82 8.67 -5.79 -10.94
CA THR A 82 7.87 -5.79 -9.71
C THR A 82 6.53 -5.11 -9.96
N LEU A 83 5.42 -5.82 -9.72
CA LEU A 83 4.09 -5.24 -9.64
C LEU A 83 3.85 -4.79 -8.21
N ILE A 84 3.46 -3.53 -8.04
CA ILE A 84 3.09 -2.96 -6.74
C ILE A 84 1.64 -2.52 -6.80
N ARG A 85 0.89 -2.81 -5.74
CA ARG A 85 -0.46 -2.34 -5.49
C ARG A 85 -0.55 -1.70 -4.11
N TRP A 86 -1.11 -0.50 -4.08
CA TRP A 86 -1.42 0.25 -2.88
C TRP A 86 -2.94 0.27 -2.69
N THR A 87 -3.40 -0.23 -1.55
CA THR A 87 -4.80 -0.16 -1.14
C THR A 87 -4.85 -0.06 0.38
N THR A 88 -5.85 0.65 0.92
CA THR A 88 -6.11 0.65 2.35
C THR A 88 -7.14 -0.42 2.69
N HIS A 89 -6.76 -1.37 3.56
CA HIS A 89 -7.62 -2.49 3.96
C HIS A 89 -8.64 -2.10 5.03
N HIS A 90 -8.31 -1.13 5.88
CA HIS A 90 -9.19 -0.69 6.97
C HIS A 90 -9.03 0.81 7.31
N PRO A 91 -10.11 1.60 7.24
CA PRO A 91 -11.34 1.31 6.51
C PRO A 91 -11.04 1.05 5.03
N ARG A 92 -11.78 0.13 4.41
CA ARG A 92 -11.51 -0.30 3.03
C ARG A 92 -11.70 0.86 2.04
N GLY A 93 -10.73 1.09 1.17
CA GLY A 93 -10.80 2.12 0.12
C GLY A 93 -9.42 2.64 -0.29
N LEU A 94 -9.39 3.49 -1.30
CA LEU A 94 -8.21 4.28 -1.65
C LEU A 94 -8.04 5.41 -0.63
N SER A 95 -6.85 5.55 -0.05
CA SER A 95 -6.53 6.59 0.93
C SER A 95 -5.47 7.57 0.42
N GLU A 96 -5.26 8.65 1.16
CA GLU A 96 -4.14 9.56 0.92
C GLU A 96 -2.78 8.87 1.06
N ALA A 97 -2.66 7.85 1.94
CA ALA A 97 -1.42 7.08 2.09
C ALA A 97 -1.10 6.26 0.83
N ASP A 98 -2.12 5.71 0.17
CA ASP A 98 -1.96 4.99 -1.10
C ASP A 98 -1.39 5.92 -2.19
N VAL A 99 -1.93 7.13 -2.28
CA VAL A 99 -1.48 8.17 -3.23
C VAL A 99 -0.05 8.62 -2.93
N GLN A 100 0.28 8.85 -1.65
CA GLN A 100 1.62 9.24 -1.22
C GLN A 100 2.66 8.16 -1.55
N MET A 101 2.36 6.91 -1.23
CA MET A 101 3.26 5.80 -1.51
C MET A 101 3.43 5.52 -3.01
N ALA A 102 2.37 5.69 -3.81
CA ALA A 102 2.46 5.62 -5.27
C ALA A 102 3.39 6.71 -5.84
N ALA A 103 3.26 7.97 -5.38
CA ALA A 103 4.14 9.07 -5.79
C ALA A 103 5.60 8.85 -5.34
N PHE A 104 5.80 8.29 -4.15
CA PHE A 104 7.13 7.89 -3.69
C PHE A 104 7.75 6.83 -4.60
N CYS A 105 7.01 5.78 -4.96
CA CYS A 105 7.47 4.74 -5.87
C CYS A 105 7.93 5.33 -7.22
N ASP A 106 7.22 6.33 -7.76
CA ASP A 106 7.62 7.00 -9.02
C ASP A 106 8.96 7.71 -8.91
N SER A 107 9.14 8.49 -7.84
CA SER A 107 10.38 9.20 -7.57
C SER A 107 11.54 8.22 -7.35
N CYS A 108 11.32 7.22 -6.51
CA CYS A 108 12.30 6.19 -6.17
C CYS A 108 12.69 5.35 -7.40
N ALA A 109 11.73 4.99 -8.26
CA ALA A 109 12.00 4.21 -9.47
C ALA A 109 12.89 4.97 -10.45
N ALA A 110 12.65 6.29 -10.62
CA ALA A 110 13.48 7.14 -11.46
C ALA A 110 14.94 7.18 -10.97
N GLU A 111 15.16 7.33 -9.65
CA GLU A 111 16.50 7.30 -9.04
C GLU A 111 17.23 5.96 -9.22
N HIS A 112 16.47 4.86 -9.25
CA HIS A 112 17.01 3.51 -9.40
C HIS A 112 17.20 3.08 -10.86
N GLY A 113 16.87 3.96 -11.82
CA GLY A 113 17.04 3.71 -13.24
C GLY A 113 15.99 2.75 -13.81
N GLU A 114 14.72 3.01 -13.51
CA GLU A 114 13.59 2.35 -14.17
C GLU A 114 13.75 2.40 -15.69
N LEU A 115 13.46 1.27 -16.35
CA LEU A 115 13.36 1.23 -17.79
C LEU A 115 12.02 1.85 -18.22
N PRO A 116 11.96 2.51 -19.39
CA PRO A 116 10.70 2.98 -19.93
C PRO A 116 9.68 1.84 -20.02
N ALA A 117 8.42 2.12 -19.72
CA ALA A 117 7.34 1.16 -19.96
C ALA A 117 7.36 0.79 -21.45
N GLU A 118 7.70 -0.46 -21.77
CA GLU A 118 7.61 -0.96 -23.13
C GLU A 118 6.12 -0.89 -23.52
N LYS A 119 5.81 -0.17 -24.60
CA LYS A 119 4.50 -0.33 -25.25
C LYS A 119 4.35 -1.83 -25.57
N PRO A 120 3.16 -2.44 -25.44
CA PRO A 120 2.97 -3.83 -25.81
C PRO A 120 3.40 -3.99 -27.27
N SER A 121 4.59 -4.54 -27.48
CA SER A 121 5.14 -4.75 -28.81
C SER A 121 4.44 -5.97 -29.37
N ALA A 122 3.57 -5.75 -30.35
CA ALA A 122 2.89 -6.81 -31.07
C ALA A 122 3.90 -7.61 -31.92
N SER A 123 4.70 -8.44 -31.27
CA SER A 123 5.49 -9.50 -31.90
C SER A 123 5.99 -10.48 -30.84
N VAL A 124 5.07 -11.15 -30.15
CA VAL A 124 5.35 -12.46 -29.55
C VAL A 124 4.48 -13.44 -30.32
N GLY A 125 5.15 -14.41 -30.94
CA GLY A 125 4.51 -15.44 -31.75
C GLY A 125 3.40 -16.15 -30.98
N THR A 126 2.33 -16.43 -31.70
CA THR A 126 1.38 -17.51 -31.48
C THR A 126 2.15 -18.71 -30.89
N ASP A 127 1.86 -19.23 -29.69
CA ASP A 127 0.65 -19.94 -29.32
C ASP A 127 0.44 -19.90 -27.79
N VAL A 128 -0.54 -19.15 -27.30
CA VAL A 128 -1.05 -19.31 -25.92
C VAL A 128 -2.57 -19.26 -26.01
N PRO A 129 -3.31 -20.28 -25.52
CA PRO A 129 -4.76 -20.26 -25.54
C PRO A 129 -5.28 -19.10 -24.69
N ALA A 130 -6.24 -18.36 -25.24
CA ALA A 130 -6.90 -17.25 -24.56
C ALA A 130 -7.57 -17.73 -23.27
N GLY A 131 -6.97 -17.41 -22.12
CA GLY A 131 -7.48 -17.84 -20.82
C GLY A 131 -6.66 -17.44 -19.59
N GLU A 132 -5.39 -17.05 -19.70
CA GLU A 132 -4.59 -16.62 -18.54
C GLU A 132 -4.30 -15.11 -18.60
N GLY A 133 -4.69 -14.40 -17.55
CA GLY A 133 -4.32 -12.99 -17.34
C GLY A 133 -2.82 -12.82 -17.11
N ASP A 134 -2.36 -11.57 -16.94
CA ASP A 134 -0.95 -11.28 -16.60
C ASP A 134 -0.52 -12.13 -15.38
N PRO A 135 0.46 -13.04 -15.51
CA PRO A 135 0.85 -13.94 -14.42
C PRO A 135 1.36 -13.17 -13.20
N LEU A 136 1.92 -11.97 -13.39
CA LEU A 136 2.39 -11.13 -12.29
C LEU A 136 1.21 -10.54 -11.49
N GLN A 137 0.15 -10.16 -12.19
CA GLN A 137 -1.13 -9.72 -11.60
C GLN A 137 -1.78 -10.87 -10.83
N ALA A 138 -1.84 -12.07 -11.42
CA ALA A 138 -2.42 -13.24 -10.78
C ALA A 138 -1.68 -13.61 -9.47
N LEU A 139 -0.34 -13.51 -9.45
CA LEU A 139 0.46 -13.70 -8.24
C LEU A 139 0.12 -12.66 -7.16
N ALA A 140 -0.02 -11.39 -7.54
CA ALA A 140 -0.38 -10.34 -6.59
C ALA A 140 -1.80 -10.55 -6.03
N ASP A 141 -2.75 -11.00 -6.85
CA ASP A 141 -4.13 -11.30 -6.42
C ASP A 141 -4.21 -12.51 -5.48
N GLY A 142 -3.37 -13.54 -5.67
CA GLY A 142 -3.37 -14.74 -4.84
C GLY A 142 -2.82 -14.54 -3.41
N VAL A 143 -1.88 -13.62 -3.20
CA VAL A 143 -1.26 -13.37 -1.88
C VAL A 143 -2.17 -12.56 -0.94
N VAL A 144 -3.16 -11.84 -1.48
CA VAL A 144 -4.09 -10.94 -0.75
C VAL A 144 -4.89 -11.67 0.36
N VAL A 145 -5.07 -12.99 0.25
CA VAL A 145 -5.95 -13.76 1.14
C VAL A 145 -5.28 -14.13 2.47
N GLU A 146 -3.94 -14.15 2.58
CA GLU A 146 -3.24 -14.60 3.79
C GLU A 146 -2.44 -13.51 4.52
N GLY A 147 -2.35 -12.31 3.94
CA GLY A 147 -1.71 -11.15 4.59
C GLY A 147 -2.58 -10.58 5.70
N GLY A 148 -2.44 -11.11 6.92
CA GLY A 148 -3.17 -10.67 8.11
C GLY A 148 -3.09 -9.16 8.39
N GLU A 149 -4.00 -8.67 9.25
CA GLU A 149 -4.19 -7.26 9.65
C GLU A 149 -2.90 -6.57 10.15
N CYS A 150 -2.04 -6.15 9.23
CA CYS A 150 -0.76 -5.49 9.54
C CYS A 150 -0.95 -3.97 9.80
N CYS A 151 -2.15 -3.43 9.50
CA CYS A 151 -2.44 -1.99 9.53
C CYS A 151 -2.92 -1.45 10.89
N VAL A 152 -3.12 -2.30 11.91
CA VAL A 152 -3.53 -1.85 13.25
C VAL A 152 -2.32 -1.63 14.16
N PRO A 153 -2.14 -0.43 14.75
CA PRO A 153 -1.18 -0.26 15.84
C PRO A 153 -1.49 -1.25 16.96
N THR A 154 -0.47 -1.97 17.44
CA THR A 154 -0.58 -3.00 18.49
C THR A 154 -1.18 -2.52 19.82
N TYR A 155 -1.37 -1.21 20.00
CA TYR A 155 -1.99 -0.61 21.18
C TYR A 155 -3.53 -0.63 21.19
N ALA A 156 -4.20 -0.93 20.08
CA ALA A 156 -5.67 -0.90 20.02
C ALA A 156 -6.37 -2.18 20.54
N ARG A 157 -5.62 -3.24 20.91
CA ARG A 157 -6.20 -4.53 21.36
C ARG A 157 -6.41 -4.70 22.86
N LYS A 158 -6.05 -3.73 23.72
CA LYS A 158 -6.28 -3.86 25.17
C LYS A 158 -7.56 -3.12 25.57
N GLY A 159 -8.69 -3.81 25.51
CA GLY A 159 -9.96 -3.20 25.95
C GLY A 159 -11.21 -4.04 25.77
N ALA A 160 -11.17 -5.35 26.04
CA ALA A 160 -12.41 -6.10 26.27
C ALA A 160 -12.14 -7.38 27.09
N GLY A 161 -12.50 -7.33 28.38
CA GLY A 161 -12.84 -8.48 29.21
C GLY A 161 -11.71 -9.20 29.94
N GLU A 162 -11.58 -8.97 31.25
CA GLU A 162 -11.77 -10.01 32.27
C GLU A 162 -11.74 -9.39 33.67
N GLY A 163 -12.68 -9.82 34.52
CA GLY A 163 -12.92 -9.26 35.83
C GLY A 163 -11.76 -9.45 36.80
N ALA A 164 -11.47 -8.42 37.58
CA ALA A 164 -10.60 -8.51 38.74
C ALA A 164 -11.43 -8.33 40.01
N GLU A 165 -11.53 -9.42 40.74
CA GLU A 165 -12.09 -9.58 42.08
C GLU A 165 -11.46 -8.58 43.06
N ARG A 166 -12.32 -7.99 43.90
CA ARG A 166 -11.99 -7.02 44.95
C ARG A 166 -11.42 -7.77 46.15
N VAL A 167 -10.13 -7.64 46.41
CA VAL A 167 -9.52 -7.98 47.71
C VAL A 167 -9.26 -6.71 48.50
N GLU A 168 -9.95 -6.58 49.63
CA GLU A 168 -9.79 -5.48 50.57
C GLU A 168 -8.43 -5.58 51.28
N GLY A 169 -7.58 -4.55 51.10
CA GLY A 169 -6.34 -4.39 51.84
C GLY A 169 -6.59 -3.72 53.18
N VAL A 170 -6.29 -4.46 54.25
CA VAL A 170 -6.32 -4.03 55.65
C VAL A 170 -5.45 -2.78 55.88
N VAL A 171 -6.03 -1.82 56.59
CA VAL A 171 -5.44 -0.56 57.05
C VAL A 171 -4.29 -0.85 58.03
N GLY A 172 -3.10 -0.34 57.74
CA GLY A 172 -1.98 -0.25 58.68
C GLY A 172 -1.77 1.21 59.09
N GLU A 173 -2.30 1.58 60.25
CA GLU A 173 -2.15 2.89 60.89
C GLU A 173 -1.03 2.82 61.96
N GLU A 174 0.01 3.63 61.73
CA GLU A 174 0.77 4.46 62.68
C GLU A 174 1.76 3.90 63.75
N LEU A 175 2.70 4.81 64.07
CA LEU A 175 3.56 4.98 65.28
C LEU A 175 4.99 4.41 65.13
N HIS A 176 6.09 5.09 65.48
CA HIS A 176 6.30 6.35 66.18
C HIS A 176 7.74 6.85 65.96
N GLU A 177 7.90 8.15 66.09
CA GLU A 177 9.12 8.96 66.16
C GLU A 177 10.12 8.53 67.28
N LYS A 178 11.43 8.71 67.04
CA LYS A 178 12.41 9.52 67.83
C LYS A 178 13.84 8.95 67.78
N GLY A 179 14.80 9.83 67.45
CA GLY A 179 16.24 9.62 67.60
C GLY A 179 16.69 9.67 69.08
N PRO A 180 17.94 10.03 69.41
CA PRO A 180 18.98 10.71 68.61
C PRO A 180 20.02 9.79 67.96
#